data_AF-A0A1G1JTT5-F1
#
_entry.id   AF-A0A1G1JTT5-F1
#
_cell.length_a   1.000
_cell.length_b   1.000
_cell.length_c   1.000
_cell.angle_alpha   90.00
_cell.angle_beta   90.00
_cell.angle_gamma   90.00
#
_symmetry.space_group_name_H-M   'P 1'
#
loop_
_entity.id
_entity.type
_entity.pdbx_description
1 polymer ?
#
loop_
_entity_poly.entity_id
_entity_poly.type
_entity_poly.pdbx_seq_one_letter_code
_entity_poly.pdbx_strand_id
1 'polypeptide(L)'
;MTEQISELGGKVPKDKIYTISVLTAFAVVAVAISLSSCAGITPPTPEEIVKHPLGTSTVKIGMTKEKVESLWGKPADTRIVEDTKRWAGPREMWVYEAQYSAIPLDAGYLSKTKKLYFDGDYLTTIDE
;
A
#
# COMPACT_ATOMS: atom_id res chain seq x y z
N MET A 1 8.66 56.57 40.59
CA MET A 1 8.69 55.70 41.78
C MET A 1 9.22 54.36 41.32
N THR A 2 10.45 54.10 41.71
CA THR A 2 11.36 53.09 41.15
C THR A 2 11.41 51.97 42.18
N GLU A 3 10.80 50.80 41.92
CA GLU A 3 10.91 49.68 42.87
C GLU A 3 11.16 48.34 42.17
N GLN A 4 12.41 47.90 42.37
CA GLN A 4 12.80 46.54 42.73
C GLN A 4 12.60 45.43 41.69
N ILE A 5 13.55 45.38 40.77
CA ILE A 5 14.00 44.12 40.17
C ILE A 5 15.05 43.56 41.14
N SER A 6 14.65 42.68 42.07
CA SER A 6 15.56 41.98 42.97
C SER A 6 15.04 40.58 43.25
N GLU A 7 15.89 39.60 42.95
CA GLU A 7 15.95 38.30 43.61
C GLU A 7 14.80 37.31 43.40
N LEU A 8 14.89 36.55 42.31
CA LEU A 8 14.66 35.10 42.38
C LEU A 8 15.85 34.39 41.71
N GLY A 9 17.03 34.61 42.31
CA GLY A 9 18.23 33.79 42.11
C GLY A 9 18.05 32.41 42.75
N GLY A 10 17.10 31.63 42.25
CA GLY A 10 16.99 30.21 42.58
C GLY A 10 18.14 29.46 41.90
N LYS A 11 19.16 29.11 42.66
CA LYS A 11 20.30 28.29 42.21
C LYS A 11 19.75 26.93 41.76
N VAL A 12 19.46 26.79 40.46
CA VAL A 12 18.99 25.53 39.89
C VAL A 12 20.05 24.47 40.20
N PRO A 13 19.70 23.40 40.92
CA PRO A 13 20.69 22.45 41.40
C PRO A 13 21.23 21.69 40.18
N LYS A 14 22.57 21.57 40.09
CA LYS A 14 23.28 21.16 38.87
C LYS A 14 22.79 19.80 38.35
N ASP A 15 22.39 18.90 39.25
CA ASP A 15 21.77 17.61 38.95
C ASP A 15 20.51 17.73 38.10
N LYS A 16 19.63 18.71 38.36
CA LYS A 16 18.41 18.93 37.57
C LYS A 16 18.69 19.53 36.19
N ILE A 17 19.75 20.33 36.05
CA ILE A 17 20.17 20.91 34.76
C ILE A 17 20.68 19.80 33.82
N TYR A 18 21.45 18.84 34.35
CA TYR A 18 21.91 17.69 33.58
C TYR A 18 20.73 16.81 33.13
N THR A 19 19.77 16.52 34.01
CA THR A 19 18.60 15.70 33.65
C THR A 19 17.73 16.35 32.58
N ILE A 20 17.51 17.67 32.66
CA ILE A 20 16.75 18.43 31.65
C ILE A 20 17.52 18.46 30.32
N SER A 21 18.84 18.70 30.35
CA SER A 21 19.67 18.71 29.14
C SER A 21 19.72 17.35 28.45
N VAL A 22 19.80 16.27 29.22
CA VAL A 22 19.77 14.89 28.71
C VAL A 22 18.40 14.54 28.13
N LEU A 23 17.30 14.93 28.78
CA LEU A 23 15.94 14.71 28.26
C LEU A 23 15.71 15.44 26.94
N THR A 24 16.19 16.69 26.85
CA THR A 24 16.04 17.53 25.65
C THR A 24 16.89 16.99 24.50
N ALA A 25 18.12 16.54 24.78
CA ALA A 25 18.97 15.87 23.79
C ALA A 25 18.34 14.56 23.30
N PHE A 26 17.75 13.77 24.20
CA PHE A 26 17.08 12.51 23.83
C PHE A 26 15.84 12.76 22.96
N ALA A 27 15.08 13.83 23.25
CA ALA A 27 13.92 14.24 22.44
C ALA A 27 14.34 14.68 21.03
N VAL A 28 15.43 15.43 20.88
CA VAL A 28 15.94 15.86 19.57
C VAL A 28 16.45 14.68 18.75
N VAL A 29 17.12 13.71 19.38
CA VAL A 29 17.59 12.49 18.71
C VAL A 29 16.40 11.60 18.28
N ALA A 30 15.36 11.48 19.10
CA ALA A 30 14.17 10.70 18.76
C ALA A 30 13.41 11.30 17.55
N VAL A 31 13.29 12.64 17.47
CA VAL A 31 12.68 13.33 16.34
C VAL A 31 13.50 13.15 15.05
N ALA A 32 14.83 13.16 15.14
CA ALA A 32 15.71 12.96 13.99
C ALA A 32 15.62 11.55 13.38
N ILE A 33 15.43 10.51 14.21
CA ILE A 33 15.32 9.12 13.73
C ILE A 33 14.00 8.90 12.97
N SER A 34 12.95 9.63 13.35
CA SER A 34 11.57 9.43 12.85
C SER A 34 11.37 9.84 11.38
N LEU A 35 12.29 10.61 10.79
CA LEU A 35 12.17 11.14 9.42
C LEU A 35 12.85 10.29 8.34
N SER A 36 13.51 9.19 8.71
CA SER A 36 14.42 8.46 7.80
C SER A 36 13.84 7.19 7.14
N SER A 37 12.51 6.98 7.23
CA SER A 37 11.85 5.86 6.53
C SER A 37 11.26 6.30 5.19
N CYS A 38 12.11 6.66 4.22
CA CYS A 38 11.71 6.53 2.83
C CYS A 38 11.89 5.05 2.46
N ALA A 39 10.80 4.30 2.40
CA ALA A 39 10.81 2.96 1.83
C ALA A 39 11.29 3.07 0.37
N GLY A 40 12.49 2.57 0.08
CA GLY A 40 13.03 2.53 -1.28
C GLY A 40 12.21 1.58 -2.13
N ILE A 41 11.26 2.12 -2.90
CA ILE A 41 10.52 1.36 -3.91
C ILE A 41 11.44 1.25 -5.12
N THR A 42 12.09 0.10 -5.28
CA THR A 42 12.79 -0.22 -6.53
C THR A 42 11.74 -0.56 -7.59
N PRO A 43 11.69 0.16 -8.73
CA PRO A 43 10.77 -0.17 -9.81
C PRO A 43 11.12 -1.56 -10.39
N PRO A 44 10.12 -2.37 -10.76
CA PRO A 44 10.36 -3.68 -11.35
C PRO A 44 11.07 -3.55 -12.70
N THR A 45 11.89 -4.54 -13.03
CA THR A 45 12.61 -4.57 -14.31
C THR A 45 11.64 -4.84 -15.48
N PRO A 46 11.97 -4.41 -16.72
CA PRO A 46 11.16 -4.73 -17.89
C PRO A 46 10.90 -6.24 -18.06
N GLU A 47 11.87 -7.08 -17.70
CA GLU A 47 11.76 -8.53 -17.77
C GLU A 47 10.77 -9.11 -16.76
N GLU A 48 10.75 -8.59 -15.53
CA GLU A 48 9.77 -8.98 -14.49
C GLU A 48 8.37 -8.55 -14.87
N ILE A 49 8.22 -7.34 -15.41
CA ILE A 49 6.95 -6.80 -15.92
C ILE A 49 6.39 -7.72 -17.01
N VAL A 50 7.25 -8.21 -17.91
CA VAL A 50 6.86 -9.15 -18.99
C VAL A 50 6.46 -10.53 -18.45
N LYS A 51 7.16 -11.06 -17.43
CA LYS A 51 6.82 -12.35 -16.82
C LYS A 51 5.57 -12.29 -15.94
N HIS A 52 5.29 -11.13 -15.36
CA HIS A 52 4.24 -10.93 -14.37
C HIS A 52 3.35 -9.70 -14.70
N PRO A 53 2.51 -9.78 -15.75
CA PRO A 53 1.67 -8.68 -16.22
C PRO A 53 0.76 -8.03 -15.19
N LEU A 54 0.28 -8.81 -14.22
CA LEU A 54 -0.63 -8.36 -13.18
C LEU A 54 0.09 -8.22 -11.83
N GLY A 55 1.42 -8.15 -11.85
CA GLY A 55 2.27 -8.16 -10.67
C GLY A 55 2.69 -9.57 -10.23
N THR A 56 3.63 -9.61 -9.29
CA THR A 56 4.21 -10.85 -8.74
C THR A 56 3.35 -11.48 -7.64
N SER A 57 2.46 -10.70 -7.04
CA SER A 57 1.54 -11.14 -6.00
C SER A 57 0.44 -12.03 -6.58
N THR A 58 0.31 -13.24 -6.07
CA THR A 58 -0.70 -14.20 -6.55
C THR A 58 -2.04 -13.99 -5.85
N VAL A 59 -3.08 -13.65 -6.63
CA VAL A 59 -4.47 -13.66 -6.16
C VAL A 59 -4.95 -15.11 -6.02
N LYS A 60 -5.67 -15.40 -4.93
CA LYS A 60 -6.17 -16.74 -4.60
C LYS A 60 -7.66 -16.69 -4.26
N ILE A 61 -8.36 -17.78 -4.54
CA ILE A 61 -9.75 -18.00 -4.11
C ILE A 61 -9.85 -17.80 -2.59
N GLY A 62 -10.92 -17.15 -2.14
CA GLY A 62 -11.20 -16.77 -0.75
C GLY A 62 -10.66 -15.40 -0.35
N MET A 63 -9.90 -14.70 -1.20
CA MET A 63 -9.48 -13.33 -0.91
C MET A 63 -10.66 -12.36 -0.97
N THR A 64 -10.63 -11.31 -0.13
CA THR A 64 -11.59 -10.21 -0.20
C THR A 64 -11.31 -9.31 -1.41
N LYS A 65 -12.34 -8.63 -1.91
CA LYS A 65 -12.21 -7.58 -2.93
C LYS A 65 -11.13 -6.56 -2.59
N GLU A 66 -11.15 -6.03 -1.37
CA GLU A 66 -10.13 -5.08 -0.89
C GLU A 66 -8.72 -5.65 -0.98
N LYS A 67 -8.53 -6.93 -0.62
CA LYS A 67 -7.23 -7.57 -0.71
C LYS A 67 -6.79 -7.73 -2.16
N VAL A 68 -7.69 -8.12 -3.06
CA VAL A 68 -7.42 -8.22 -4.50
C VAL A 68 -7.01 -6.86 -5.06
N GLU A 69 -7.74 -5.78 -4.77
CA GLU A 69 -7.38 -4.44 -5.21
C GLU A 69 -6.04 -3.97 -4.65
N SER A 70 -5.71 -4.33 -3.40
CA SER A 70 -4.42 -3.99 -2.82
C SER A 70 -3.24 -4.66 -3.54
N LEU A 71 -3.48 -5.80 -4.19
CA LEU A 71 -2.44 -6.56 -4.90
C LEU A 71 -2.35 -6.18 -6.37
N TRP A 72 -3.51 -6.08 -7.04
CA TRP A 72 -3.60 -5.94 -8.51
C TRP A 72 -4.14 -4.57 -8.96
N GLY A 73 -4.51 -3.70 -8.03
CA GLY A 73 -5.15 -2.43 -8.34
C GLY A 73 -6.63 -2.58 -8.71
N LYS A 74 -7.20 -1.48 -9.21
CA LYS A 74 -8.59 -1.47 -9.69
C LYS A 74 -8.72 -2.32 -10.98
N PRO A 75 -9.82 -3.06 -11.13
CA PRO A 75 -10.08 -3.77 -12.39
C PRO A 75 -10.29 -2.78 -13.54
N ALA A 76 -10.06 -3.26 -14.76
CA ALA A 76 -10.35 -2.50 -15.98
C ALA A 76 -11.86 -2.36 -16.21
N ASP A 77 -12.63 -3.39 -15.82
CA ASP A 77 -14.08 -3.39 -15.90
C ASP A 77 -14.70 -4.25 -14.78
N THR A 78 -15.90 -3.87 -14.35
CA THR A 78 -16.69 -4.59 -13.35
C THR A 78 -18.12 -4.71 -13.83
N ARG A 79 -18.67 -5.92 -13.85
CA ARG A 79 -20.05 -6.17 -14.25
C ARG A 79 -20.68 -7.34 -13.50
N ILE A 80 -22.00 -7.37 -13.41
CA ILE A 80 -22.74 -8.52 -12.90
C ILE A 80 -23.00 -9.49 -14.06
N VAL A 81 -22.71 -10.77 -13.85
CA VAL A 81 -22.91 -11.85 -14.83
C VAL A 81 -23.89 -12.86 -14.25
N GLU A 82 -24.91 -13.19 -15.04
CA GLU A 82 -25.85 -14.27 -14.76
C GLU A 82 -25.48 -15.49 -15.61
N ASP A 83 -24.82 -16.47 -14.98
CA ASP A 83 -24.55 -17.77 -15.59
C ASP A 83 -25.19 -18.86 -14.72
N THR A 84 -26.47 -19.13 -15.00
CA THR A 84 -27.29 -20.10 -14.25
C THR A 84 -26.84 -21.55 -14.42
N LYS A 85 -25.94 -21.83 -15.39
CA LYS A 85 -25.34 -23.16 -15.55
C LYS A 85 -24.17 -23.35 -14.60
N ARG A 86 -23.47 -22.26 -14.28
CA ARG A 86 -22.27 -22.29 -13.43
C ARG A 86 -22.57 -21.97 -11.96
N TRP A 87 -23.53 -21.08 -11.69
CA TRP A 87 -23.90 -20.65 -10.35
C TRP A 87 -25.42 -20.54 -10.19
N ALA A 88 -25.91 -20.68 -8.96
CA ALA A 88 -27.34 -20.57 -8.65
C ALA A 88 -27.87 -19.12 -8.71
N GLY A 89 -27.00 -18.13 -8.88
CA GLY A 89 -27.35 -16.71 -8.90
C GLY A 89 -26.27 -15.85 -9.57
N PRO A 90 -26.52 -14.53 -9.70
CA PRO A 90 -25.58 -13.61 -10.32
C PRO A 90 -24.25 -13.54 -9.57
N ARG A 91 -23.18 -13.30 -10.32
CA ARG A 91 -21.83 -13.07 -9.79
C ARG A 91 -21.31 -11.72 -10.25
N GLU A 92 -20.62 -11.02 -9.36
CA GLU A 92 -19.84 -9.86 -9.77
C GLU A 92 -18.55 -10.34 -10.40
N MET A 93 -18.30 -9.92 -11.64
CA MET A 93 -17.12 -10.25 -12.42
C MET A 93 -16.25 -9.01 -12.54
N TRP A 94 -14.99 -9.13 -12.14
CA TRP A 94 -13.95 -8.14 -12.39
C TRP A 94 -13.06 -8.62 -13.52
N VAL A 95 -12.81 -7.73 -14.48
CA VAL A 95 -11.93 -7.97 -15.62
C VAL A 95 -10.64 -7.19 -15.40
N TYR A 96 -9.53 -7.91 -15.35
CA TYR A 96 -8.19 -7.34 -15.35
C TYR A 96 -7.56 -7.56 -16.71
N GLU A 97 -7.03 -6.48 -17.27
CA GLU A 97 -6.26 -6.51 -18.51
C GLU A 97 -4.83 -6.08 -18.18
N ALA A 98 -3.86 -6.84 -18.68
CA ALA A 98 -2.47 -6.45 -18.60
C ALA A 98 -2.26 -5.14 -19.39
N GLN A 99 -2.13 -4.02 -18.68
CA GLN A 99 -1.85 -2.74 -19.31
C GLN A 99 -0.34 -2.56 -19.46
N TYR A 100 0.13 -2.46 -20.70
CA TYR A 100 1.51 -2.08 -20.97
C TYR A 100 1.57 -0.95 -22.00
N SER A 101 2.13 0.19 -21.60
CA SER A 101 2.27 1.37 -22.45
C SER A 101 3.46 1.35 -23.42
N ALA A 102 4.38 0.37 -23.27
CA ALA A 102 5.70 0.39 -23.93
C ALA A 102 6.06 -0.92 -24.65
N ILE A 103 5.08 -1.69 -25.11
CA ILE A 103 5.31 -3.01 -25.68
C ILE A 103 4.95 -3.04 -27.17
N PRO A 104 5.79 -3.65 -28.03
CA PRO A 104 5.51 -3.77 -29.46
C PRO A 104 4.20 -4.54 -29.71
N LEU A 105 3.40 -4.02 -30.66
CA LEU A 105 2.00 -4.38 -30.94
C LEU A 105 1.73 -5.86 -31.28
N ASP A 106 2.75 -6.71 -31.37
CA ASP A 106 2.67 -8.07 -31.96
C ASP A 106 2.98 -9.21 -30.98
N ALA A 107 3.07 -8.90 -29.69
CA ALA A 107 3.34 -9.90 -28.66
C ALA A 107 2.04 -10.44 -28.04
N GLY A 108 1.34 -11.32 -28.77
CA GLY A 108 0.07 -11.93 -28.33
C GLY A 108 0.12 -12.67 -26.98
N TYR A 109 1.31 -12.95 -26.44
CA TYR A 109 1.48 -13.54 -25.10
C TYR A 109 1.30 -12.53 -23.94
N LEU A 110 1.18 -11.23 -24.25
CA LEU A 110 1.11 -10.13 -23.28
C LEU A 110 -0.31 -9.62 -23.04
N SER A 111 -1.29 -10.00 -23.86
CA SER A 111 -2.71 -9.74 -23.62
C SER A 111 -3.29 -10.79 -22.66
N LYS A 112 -2.83 -10.83 -21.41
CA LYS A 112 -3.46 -11.68 -20.40
C LYS A 112 -4.63 -10.92 -19.81
N THR A 113 -5.84 -11.28 -20.26
CA THR A 113 -7.07 -10.95 -19.54
C THR A 113 -7.26 -11.95 -18.41
N LYS A 114 -7.71 -11.49 -17.25
CA LYS A 114 -8.15 -12.33 -16.14
C LYS A 114 -9.54 -11.92 -15.74
N LYS A 115 -10.39 -12.91 -15.46
CA LYS A 115 -11.74 -12.69 -14.96
C LYS A 115 -11.83 -13.27 -13.56
N LEU A 116 -12.17 -12.42 -12.61
CA LEU A 116 -12.36 -12.79 -11.21
C LEU A 116 -13.85 -12.73 -10.89
N TYR A 117 -14.41 -13.79 -10.31
CA TYR A 117 -15.83 -13.83 -9.94
C TYR A 117 -15.99 -13.85 -8.42
N PHE A 118 -16.82 -12.94 -7.92
CA PHE A 118 -17.05 -12.73 -6.50
C PHE A 118 -18.46 -13.16 -6.08
N ASP A 119 -18.52 -13.74 -4.87
CA ASP A 119 -19.75 -13.96 -4.12
C ASP A 119 -19.72 -13.06 -2.89
N GLY A 120 -20.54 -12.01 -2.90
CA GLY A 120 -20.40 -10.90 -1.95
C GLY A 120 -19.01 -10.28 -2.06
N ASP A 121 -18.25 -10.32 -0.97
CA ASP A 121 -16.90 -9.73 -0.90
C ASP A 121 -15.77 -10.70 -1.22
N TYR A 122 -16.06 -11.98 -1.40
CA TYR A 122 -15.03 -13.01 -1.49
C TYR A 122 -14.88 -13.53 -2.92
N LEU A 123 -13.62 -13.64 -3.36
CA LEU A 123 -13.26 -14.24 -4.63
C LEU A 123 -13.56 -15.73 -4.62
N THR A 124 -14.37 -16.20 -5.56
CA THR A 124 -14.75 -17.62 -5.66
C THR A 124 -14.11 -18.31 -6.85
N THR A 125 -13.85 -17.60 -7.94
CA THR A 125 -13.41 -18.18 -9.20
C THR A 125 -12.43 -17.26 -9.94
N ILE A 126 -11.42 -17.85 -10.58
CA ILE A 126 -10.42 -17.16 -11.39
C ILE A 126 -10.36 -17.85 -12.75
N ASP A 127 -10.63 -17.09 -13.81
CA ASP A 127 -10.56 -17.54 -15.20
C ASP A 127 -9.57 -16.69 -16.02
N GLU A 128 -9.22 -17.18 -17.21
CA GLU A 128 -8.42 -16.52 -18.25
C GLU A 128 -9.31 -16.12 -19.44
#